data_AF-A0AAV6A8M8-F1
#
_entry.id   AF-A0AAV6A8M8-F1
#
_cell.length_a   1.000
_cell.length_b   1.000
_cell.length_c   1.000
_cell.angle_alpha   90.00
_cell.angle_beta   90.00
_cell.angle_gamma   90.00
#
_symmetry.space_group_name_H-M   'P 1'
#
loop_
_entity.id
_entity.type
_entity.pdbx_description
1 polymer ?
#
loop_
_entity_poly.entity_id
_entity_poly.type
_entity_poly.pdbx_seq_one_letter_code
_entity_poly.pdbx_strand_id
1 'polypeptide(L)'
;MSDAREHAARLLRAYQAQEKRFVERRFPLEFAPEVPVLRELYSQGKGLHWNPETDIAWDRLDPSRYEKTTREAASRTWSRRAWSVYPGLTESTALLIRFCLESGSLGMDAKLFLSFRPAEEAKHLEVCHMLAERFGGYTADPGEPGLARVSNHAFGQAALDGDLPVEAYIAALGALDDQLDLNLYLSHLQQAKDEIVRAAL
;
A
#
# COMPACT_ATOMS: atom_id res chain seq x y z
N MET A 1 -1.55 -16.80 -32.04
CA MET A 1 -2.27 -15.86 -31.15
C MET A 1 -3.62 -16.38 -30.64
N SER A 2 -4.16 -17.51 -31.13
CA SER A 2 -5.45 -18.08 -30.70
C SER A 2 -5.36 -18.93 -29.41
N ASP A 3 -4.37 -19.83 -29.33
CA ASP A 3 -4.25 -20.79 -28.21
C ASP A 3 -4.07 -20.15 -26.84
N ALA A 4 -3.27 -19.09 -26.73
CA ALA A 4 -3.05 -18.41 -25.45
C ALA A 4 -4.34 -17.73 -24.94
N ARG A 5 -5.16 -17.20 -25.85
CA ARG A 5 -6.45 -16.59 -25.53
C ARG A 5 -7.48 -17.63 -25.11
N GLU A 6 -7.48 -18.76 -25.79
CA GLU A 6 -8.38 -19.88 -25.49
C GLU A 6 -8.02 -20.56 -24.16
N HIS A 7 -6.72 -20.71 -23.88
CA HIS A 7 -6.20 -21.19 -22.61
C HIS A 7 -6.57 -20.25 -21.45
N ALA A 8 -6.37 -18.94 -21.61
CA ALA A 8 -6.75 -17.94 -20.63
C ALA A 8 -8.28 -17.93 -20.37
N ALA A 9 -9.09 -18.02 -21.43
CA ALA A 9 -10.55 -18.11 -21.30
C ALA A 9 -11.03 -19.41 -20.63
N ARG A 10 -10.28 -20.51 -20.77
CA ARG A 10 -10.57 -21.78 -20.09
C ARG A 10 -10.21 -21.72 -18.61
N LEU A 11 -9.07 -21.11 -18.26
CA LEU A 11 -8.68 -20.86 -16.88
C LEU A 11 -9.67 -19.92 -16.18
N LEU A 12 -10.08 -18.84 -16.84
CA LEU A 12 -11.07 -17.90 -16.31
C LEU A 12 -12.41 -18.60 -16.05
N ARG A 13 -12.89 -19.43 -16.98
CA ARG A 13 -14.12 -20.20 -16.79
C ARG A 13 -14.01 -21.26 -15.71
N ALA A 14 -12.86 -21.93 -15.59
CA ALA A 14 -12.61 -22.88 -14.51
C ALA A 14 -12.56 -22.17 -13.13
N TYR A 15 -11.96 -20.98 -13.09
CA TYR A 15 -11.94 -20.12 -11.90
C TYR A 15 -13.34 -19.62 -11.51
N GLN A 16 -14.13 -19.18 -12.49
CA GLN A 16 -15.52 -18.76 -12.29
C GLN A 16 -16.45 -19.93 -11.88
N ALA A 17 -16.20 -21.12 -12.42
CA ALA A 17 -16.99 -22.33 -12.11
C ALA A 17 -16.56 -23.00 -10.78
N GLN A 18 -15.32 -22.78 -10.33
CA GLN A 18 -14.88 -23.07 -8.97
C GLN A 18 -15.55 -22.03 -8.05
N GLU A 19 -16.82 -22.26 -7.73
CA GLU A 19 -17.66 -21.39 -6.89
C GLU A 19 -16.91 -20.77 -5.70
N LYS A 20 -16.36 -19.56 -5.89
CA LYS A 20 -16.06 -18.63 -4.81
C LYS A 20 -17.36 -17.96 -4.39
N ARG A 21 -18.29 -18.75 -3.85
CA ARG A 21 -19.38 -18.14 -3.09
C ARG A 21 -18.74 -17.47 -1.88
N PHE A 22 -19.01 -16.17 -1.70
CA PHE A 22 -18.70 -15.48 -0.46
C PHE A 22 -19.48 -16.17 0.67
N VAL A 23 -18.86 -17.17 1.28
CA VAL A 23 -19.39 -17.93 2.40
C VAL A 23 -18.45 -17.68 3.56
N GLU A 24 -18.92 -16.83 4.47
CA GLU A 24 -18.15 -16.47 5.63
C GLU A 24 -17.79 -17.70 6.47
N ARG A 25 -16.49 -17.93 6.68
CA ARG A 25 -15.96 -18.98 7.56
C ARG A 25 -15.07 -18.36 8.63
N ARG A 26 -15.62 -18.18 9.83
CA ARG A 26 -14.91 -17.57 10.98
C ARG A 26 -14.26 -18.59 11.91
N PHE A 27 -14.72 -19.83 11.95
CA PHE A 27 -14.22 -20.85 12.89
C PHE A 27 -14.24 -22.27 12.29
N PRO A 28 -13.36 -23.17 12.76
CA PRO A 28 -12.25 -22.91 13.68
C PRO A 28 -11.14 -22.07 13.01
N LEU A 29 -10.34 -21.38 13.83
CA LEU A 29 -9.17 -20.64 13.35
C LEU A 29 -7.94 -21.54 13.41
N GLU A 30 -7.30 -21.77 12.28
CA GLU A 30 -6.04 -22.52 12.19
C GLU A 30 -4.86 -21.54 12.25
N PHE A 31 -4.08 -21.57 13.34
CA PHE A 31 -2.95 -20.65 13.55
C PHE A 31 -1.58 -21.26 13.16
N ALA A 32 -1.58 -22.50 12.68
CA ALA A 32 -0.38 -23.11 12.12
C ALA A 32 0.10 -22.23 10.94
N PRO A 33 1.40 -21.91 10.83
CA PRO A 33 1.90 -21.15 9.69
C PRO A 33 1.64 -21.91 8.39
N GLU A 34 0.93 -21.28 7.46
CA GLU A 34 0.61 -21.78 6.12
C GLU A 34 1.53 -21.13 5.07
N VAL A 35 1.87 -19.85 5.30
CA VAL A 35 2.79 -19.06 4.46
C VAL A 35 3.86 -18.45 5.36
N PRO A 36 4.96 -19.20 5.65
CA PRO A 36 5.99 -18.78 6.59
C PRO A 36 6.56 -17.38 6.33
N VAL A 37 6.69 -16.99 5.06
CA VAL A 37 7.18 -15.66 4.66
C VAL A 37 6.24 -14.54 5.13
N LEU A 38 4.91 -14.71 5.03
CA LEU A 38 3.96 -13.72 5.52
C LEU A 38 3.96 -13.65 7.06
N ARG A 39 4.13 -14.80 7.72
CA ARG A 39 4.28 -14.85 9.19
C ARG A 39 5.53 -14.11 9.63
N GLU A 40 6.63 -14.27 8.91
CA GLU A 40 7.89 -13.57 9.17
C GLU A 40 7.73 -12.07 8.98
N LEU A 41 7.16 -11.61 7.85
CA LEU A 41 6.88 -10.19 7.60
C LEU A 41 6.00 -9.57 8.68
N TYR A 42 4.93 -10.25 9.08
CA TYR A 42 4.09 -9.82 10.20
C TYR A 42 4.87 -9.72 11.51
N SER A 43 5.78 -10.67 11.78
CA SER A 43 6.60 -10.66 13.00
C SER A 43 7.64 -9.55 12.99
N GLN A 44 8.29 -9.31 11.85
CA GLN A 44 9.25 -8.23 11.64
C GLN A 44 8.57 -6.87 11.77
N GLY A 45 7.44 -6.66 11.08
CA GLY A 45 6.68 -5.41 11.16
C GLY A 45 6.28 -5.06 12.60
N LYS A 46 5.84 -6.05 13.38
CA LYS A 46 5.56 -5.83 14.80
C LYS A 46 6.77 -5.48 15.65
N GLY A 47 7.96 -5.95 15.27
CA GLY A 47 9.20 -5.65 16.00
C GLY A 47 9.81 -4.29 15.64
N LEU A 48 9.44 -3.72 14.49
CA LEU A 48 9.87 -2.40 14.04
C LEU A 48 9.02 -1.32 14.72
N HIS A 49 9.35 -1.00 15.97
CA HIS A 49 8.65 0.00 16.79
C HIS A 49 9.06 1.44 16.48
N TRP A 50 9.14 1.81 15.20
CA TRP A 50 9.47 3.17 14.84
C TRP A 50 8.24 4.09 14.85
N ASN A 51 8.45 5.36 15.21
CA ASN A 51 7.46 6.41 15.24
C ASN A 51 7.91 7.58 14.34
N PRO A 52 7.10 7.95 13.33
CA PRO A 52 7.45 9.02 12.37
C PRO A 52 7.65 10.38 13.04
N GLU A 53 7.02 10.64 14.19
CA GLU A 53 7.13 11.92 14.88
C GLU A 53 8.42 12.05 15.70
N THR A 54 8.86 10.97 16.33
CA THR A 54 9.92 11.02 17.36
C THR A 54 11.26 10.45 16.92
N ASP A 55 11.25 9.52 15.95
CA ASP A 55 12.47 8.79 15.58
C ASP A 55 13.23 9.44 14.42
N ILE A 56 12.65 10.48 13.82
CA ILE A 56 13.28 11.34 12.83
C ILE A 56 13.59 12.69 13.51
N ALA A 57 14.85 13.13 13.41
CA ALA A 57 15.32 14.39 14.01
C ALA A 57 14.85 15.62 13.20
N TRP A 58 13.54 15.84 13.19
CA TRP A 58 12.87 16.87 12.40
C TRP A 58 13.34 18.30 12.70
N ASP A 59 13.81 18.55 13.92
CA ASP A 59 14.36 19.83 14.38
C ASP A 59 15.65 20.23 13.63
N ARG A 60 16.37 19.24 13.07
CA ARG A 60 17.58 19.46 12.28
C ARG A 60 17.29 19.78 10.81
N LEU A 61 16.07 19.53 10.33
CA LEU A 61 15.68 19.90 8.98
C LEU A 61 15.48 21.41 8.92
N ASP A 62 16.25 22.07 8.06
CA ASP A 62 16.15 23.51 7.82
C ASP A 62 15.71 23.79 6.37
N PRO A 63 14.38 23.87 6.11
CA PRO A 63 13.86 24.13 4.78
C PRO A 63 14.34 25.46 4.19
N SER A 64 14.70 26.45 5.02
CA SER A 64 15.07 27.79 4.55
C SER A 64 16.36 27.80 3.72
N ARG A 65 17.17 26.74 3.81
CA ARG A 65 18.39 26.54 3.01
C ARG A 65 18.12 26.22 1.54
N TYR A 66 16.91 25.80 1.20
CA TYR A 66 16.54 25.49 -0.17
C TYR A 66 15.90 26.68 -0.87
N GLU A 67 16.12 26.77 -2.18
CA GLU A 67 15.40 27.70 -3.02
C GLU A 67 13.89 27.52 -2.88
N LYS A 68 13.15 28.63 -3.02
CA LYS A 68 11.69 28.62 -2.92
C LYS A 68 11.05 27.60 -3.88
N THR A 69 11.55 27.52 -5.11
CA THR A 69 11.07 26.57 -6.12
C THR A 69 11.30 25.12 -5.71
N THR A 70 12.44 24.80 -5.10
CA THR A 70 12.74 23.47 -4.56
C THR A 70 11.79 23.12 -3.42
N ARG A 71 11.55 24.05 -2.50
CA ARG A 71 10.61 23.88 -1.38
C ARG A 71 9.19 23.61 -1.87
N GLU A 72 8.70 24.42 -2.81
CA GLU A 72 7.37 24.23 -3.41
C GLU A 72 7.25 22.89 -4.14
N ALA A 73 8.29 22.48 -4.87
CA ALA A 73 8.34 21.18 -5.53
C ALA A 73 8.31 20.03 -4.51
N ALA A 74 9.07 20.14 -3.41
CA ALA A 74 9.09 19.14 -2.34
C ALA A 74 7.72 19.05 -1.64
N SER A 75 7.14 20.19 -1.22
CA SER A 75 5.80 20.24 -0.61
C SER A 75 4.75 19.54 -1.49
N ARG A 76 4.72 19.83 -2.80
CA ARG A 76 3.81 19.18 -3.74
C ARG A 76 4.10 17.69 -3.93
N THR A 77 5.36 17.31 -4.02
CA THR A 77 5.77 15.91 -4.20
C THR A 77 5.32 15.05 -3.02
N TRP A 78 5.56 15.53 -1.80
CA TRP A 78 5.19 14.80 -0.59
C TRP A 78 3.69 14.85 -0.31
N SER A 79 3.00 15.95 -0.64
CA SER A 79 1.53 15.99 -0.63
C SER A 79 0.94 14.94 -1.58
N ARG A 80 1.51 14.81 -2.79
CA ARG A 80 1.08 13.82 -3.77
C ARG A 80 1.29 12.39 -3.29
N ARG A 81 2.41 12.12 -2.62
CA ARG A 81 2.66 10.80 -2.03
C ARG A 81 1.58 10.44 -1.02
N ALA A 82 1.28 11.37 -0.11
CA ALA A 82 0.24 11.16 0.87
C ALA A 82 -1.10 10.81 0.19
N TRP A 83 -1.52 11.55 -0.85
CA TRP A 83 -2.73 11.22 -1.63
C TRP A 83 -2.74 9.82 -2.19
N SER A 84 -1.62 9.35 -2.73
CA SER A 84 -1.53 8.01 -3.33
C SER A 84 -1.56 6.89 -2.29
N VAL A 85 -1.11 7.15 -1.05
CA VAL A 85 -1.12 6.15 0.03
C VAL A 85 -2.48 6.09 0.74
N TYR A 86 -3.21 7.20 0.85
CA TYR A 86 -4.52 7.25 1.54
C TYR A 86 -5.51 6.15 1.09
N PRO A 87 -5.74 5.92 -0.22
CA PRO A 87 -6.63 4.85 -0.67
C PRO A 87 -6.14 3.44 -0.28
N GLY A 88 -4.82 3.23 -0.19
CA GLY A 88 -4.21 1.96 0.22
C GLY A 88 -4.57 1.54 1.64
N LEU A 89 -4.79 2.49 2.56
CA LEU A 89 -5.24 2.17 3.92
C LEU A 89 -6.55 1.38 3.95
N THR A 90 -7.46 1.69 3.02
CA THR A 90 -8.74 0.98 2.90
C THR A 90 -8.61 -0.37 2.19
N GLU A 91 -7.62 -0.51 1.31
CA GLU A 91 -7.33 -1.74 0.57
C GLU A 91 -7.02 -2.90 1.51
N SER A 92 -6.07 -2.71 2.43
CA SER A 92 -5.63 -3.74 3.38
C SER A 92 -6.81 -4.30 4.19
N THR A 93 -7.71 -3.42 4.63
CA THR A 93 -8.94 -3.81 5.36
C THR A 93 -9.94 -4.53 4.45
N ALA A 94 -10.10 -4.06 3.21
CA ALA A 94 -10.97 -4.67 2.23
C ALA A 94 -10.52 -6.09 1.84
N LEU A 95 -9.22 -6.30 1.62
CA LEU A 95 -8.63 -7.61 1.36
C LEU A 95 -8.80 -8.55 2.56
N LEU A 96 -8.63 -8.06 3.79
CA LEU A 96 -8.89 -8.84 5.00
C LEU A 96 -10.34 -9.32 5.05
N ILE A 97 -11.31 -8.44 4.80
CA ILE A 97 -12.73 -8.80 4.73
C ILE A 97 -12.96 -9.85 3.65
N ARG A 98 -12.41 -9.63 2.44
CA ARG A 98 -12.53 -10.57 1.33
C ARG A 98 -11.99 -11.96 1.67
N PHE A 99 -10.85 -12.06 2.34
CA PHE A 99 -10.28 -13.33 2.80
C PHE A 99 -11.07 -14.00 3.92
N CYS A 100 -11.94 -13.27 4.62
CA CYS A 100 -12.90 -13.87 5.54
C CYS A 100 -14.13 -14.43 4.81
N LEU A 101 -14.46 -13.88 3.64
CA LEU A 101 -15.65 -14.24 2.87
C LEU A 101 -15.39 -15.29 1.79
N GLU A 102 -14.24 -15.28 1.11
CA GLU A 102 -13.92 -16.26 0.07
C GLU A 102 -13.47 -17.59 0.66
N SER A 103 -14.21 -18.67 0.35
CA SER A 103 -13.80 -20.03 0.69
C SER A 103 -12.51 -20.41 -0.05
N GLY A 104 -11.53 -20.97 0.67
CA GLY A 104 -10.23 -21.37 0.08
C GLY A 104 -9.26 -20.21 -0.18
N SER A 105 -9.56 -19.01 0.33
CA SER A 105 -8.62 -17.88 0.34
C SER A 105 -7.46 -18.09 1.33
N LEU A 106 -6.40 -17.29 1.18
CA LEU A 106 -5.17 -17.40 1.96
C LEU A 106 -5.44 -17.50 3.47
N GLY A 107 -4.65 -18.35 4.12
CA GLY A 107 -4.75 -18.73 5.52
C GLY A 107 -4.58 -17.60 6.54
N MET A 108 -4.51 -18.00 7.81
CA MET A 108 -4.42 -17.06 8.94
C MET A 108 -3.24 -16.08 8.85
N ASP A 109 -2.13 -16.48 8.22
CA ASP A 109 -0.95 -15.62 8.05
C ASP A 109 -1.24 -14.34 7.27
N ALA A 110 -1.98 -14.45 6.16
CA ALA A 110 -2.37 -13.28 5.38
C ALA A 110 -3.33 -12.38 6.16
N LYS A 111 -4.25 -12.96 6.93
CA LYS A 111 -5.19 -12.21 7.76
C LYS A 111 -4.48 -11.44 8.88
N LEU A 112 -3.52 -12.08 9.55
CA LEU A 112 -2.68 -11.43 10.56
C LEU A 112 -1.86 -10.30 9.96
N PHE A 113 -1.21 -10.54 8.82
CA PHE A 113 -0.44 -9.51 8.11
C PHE A 113 -1.33 -8.31 7.73
N LEU A 114 -2.46 -8.54 7.06
CA LEU A 114 -3.39 -7.49 6.61
C LEU A 114 -4.05 -6.75 7.78
N SER A 115 -4.19 -7.37 8.96
CA SER A 115 -4.70 -6.68 10.16
C SER A 115 -3.72 -5.64 10.71
N PHE A 116 -2.43 -5.76 10.38
CA PHE A 116 -1.38 -4.88 10.88
C PHE A 116 -0.84 -3.91 9.82
N ARG A 117 -0.81 -4.31 8.53
CA ARG A 117 -0.35 -3.47 7.40
C ARG A 117 -0.87 -2.02 7.44
N PRO A 118 -2.16 -1.73 7.72
CA PRO A 118 -2.64 -0.35 7.79
C PRO A 118 -1.89 0.54 8.80
N ALA A 119 -1.44 -0.04 9.91
CA ALA A 119 -0.71 0.70 10.93
C ALA A 119 0.70 1.09 10.45
N GLU A 120 1.37 0.25 9.67
CA GLU A 120 2.66 0.59 9.05
C GLU A 120 2.50 1.60 7.90
N GLU A 121 1.50 1.39 7.03
CA GLU A 121 1.20 2.32 5.93
C GLU A 121 0.86 3.73 6.45
N ALA A 122 0.15 3.83 7.57
CA ALA A 122 -0.16 5.10 8.21
C ALA A 122 1.10 5.85 8.65
N LYS A 123 2.17 5.16 9.05
CA LYS A 123 3.44 5.82 9.40
C LYS A 123 4.11 6.44 8.16
N HIS A 124 4.13 5.73 7.02
CA HIS A 124 4.68 6.28 5.77
C HIS A 124 3.87 7.50 5.29
N LEU A 125 2.54 7.41 5.41
CA LEU A 125 1.66 8.53 5.14
C LEU A 125 1.97 9.74 6.02
N GLU A 126 2.14 9.52 7.33
CA GLU A 126 2.47 10.59 8.28
C GLU A 126 3.80 11.25 7.92
N VAL A 127 4.84 10.47 7.59
CA VAL A 127 6.11 11.03 7.13
C VAL A 127 5.95 11.91 5.89
N CYS A 128 5.18 11.46 4.89
CA CYS A 128 4.91 12.25 3.69
C CYS A 128 4.18 13.57 4.04
N HIS A 129 3.19 13.51 4.93
CA HIS A 129 2.48 14.69 5.40
C HIS A 129 3.42 15.66 6.14
N MET A 130 4.21 15.16 7.07
CA MET A 130 5.19 15.91 7.85
C MET A 130 6.27 16.59 7.00
N LEU A 131 6.75 15.91 5.95
CA LEU A 131 7.66 16.49 4.95
C LEU A 131 6.98 17.60 4.16
N ALA A 132 5.75 17.38 3.70
CA ALA A 132 5.00 18.38 2.94
C ALA A 132 4.81 19.67 3.74
N GLU A 133 4.36 19.55 4.99
CA GLU A 133 4.19 20.66 5.92
C GLU A 133 5.48 21.47 6.09
N ARG A 134 6.60 20.80 6.37
CA ARG A 134 7.90 21.48 6.57
C ARG A 134 8.42 22.18 5.33
N PHE A 135 8.17 21.64 4.13
CA PHE A 135 8.64 22.25 2.89
C PHE A 135 7.74 23.36 2.33
N GLY A 136 6.56 23.59 2.90
CA GLY A 136 5.67 24.66 2.42
C GLY A 136 4.18 24.46 2.64
N GLY A 137 3.79 23.43 3.40
CA GLY A 137 2.40 23.08 3.67
C GLY A 137 1.95 21.85 2.88
N TYR A 138 1.08 21.05 3.50
CA TYR A 138 0.37 19.99 2.80
C TYR A 138 -0.73 20.57 1.91
N THR A 139 -0.77 20.12 0.67
CA THR A 139 -1.90 20.40 -0.23
C THR A 139 -2.89 19.24 -0.13
N ALA A 140 -4.17 19.52 0.14
CA ALA A 140 -5.18 18.47 0.29
C ALA A 140 -5.77 17.99 -1.05
N ASP A 141 -5.58 18.76 -2.13
CA ASP A 141 -6.16 18.49 -3.44
C ASP A 141 -5.09 18.67 -4.55
N PRO A 142 -4.87 17.69 -5.43
CA PRO A 142 -4.01 17.84 -6.61
C PRO A 142 -4.41 18.99 -7.54
N GLY A 143 -5.65 19.47 -7.49
CA GLY A 143 -6.18 20.59 -8.29
C GLY A 143 -6.40 20.25 -9.77
N GLU A 144 -5.69 19.24 -10.30
CA GLU A 144 -5.88 18.71 -11.66
C GLU A 144 -6.79 17.47 -11.60
N PRO A 145 -7.96 17.47 -12.28
CA PRO A 145 -8.93 16.38 -12.19
C PRO A 145 -8.41 15.00 -12.63
N GLY A 146 -7.52 14.95 -13.63
CA GLY A 146 -6.85 13.73 -14.06
C GLY A 146 -6.00 13.12 -12.95
N LEU A 147 -5.20 13.95 -12.29
CA LEU A 147 -4.35 13.59 -11.17
C LEU A 147 -5.19 13.15 -9.96
N ALA A 148 -6.26 13.88 -9.64
CA ALA A 148 -7.22 13.50 -8.60
C ALA A 148 -7.79 12.10 -8.85
N ARG A 149 -8.16 11.80 -10.10
CA ARG A 149 -8.72 10.49 -10.48
C ARG A 149 -7.71 9.36 -10.35
N VAL A 150 -6.46 9.55 -10.77
CA VAL A 150 -5.44 8.48 -10.69
C VAL A 150 -4.91 8.30 -9.27
N SER A 151 -4.87 9.36 -8.45
CA SER A 151 -4.42 9.27 -7.06
C SER A 151 -5.49 8.69 -6.13
N ASN A 152 -6.77 8.89 -6.42
CA ASN A 152 -7.89 8.35 -5.61
C ASN A 152 -8.48 7.09 -6.24
N HIS A 153 -7.64 6.13 -6.61
CA HIS A 153 -8.12 4.86 -7.13
C HIS A 153 -8.95 4.13 -6.06
N ALA A 154 -10.09 3.57 -6.46
CA ALA A 154 -11.05 2.92 -5.56
C ALA A 154 -10.58 1.51 -5.13
N PHE A 155 -9.39 1.42 -4.53
CA PHE A 155 -8.75 0.14 -4.18
C PHE A 155 -9.62 -0.72 -3.28
N GLY A 156 -10.28 -0.14 -2.26
CA GLY A 156 -11.18 -0.90 -1.40
C GLY A 156 -12.35 -1.54 -2.16
N GLN A 157 -12.96 -0.82 -3.10
CA GLN A 157 -14.05 -1.35 -3.94
C GLN A 157 -13.55 -2.43 -4.90
N ALA A 158 -12.41 -2.20 -5.55
CA ALA A 158 -11.81 -3.18 -6.45
C ALA A 158 -11.36 -4.45 -5.69
N ALA A 159 -10.82 -4.30 -4.49
CA ALA A 159 -10.46 -5.41 -3.61
C ALA A 159 -11.69 -6.24 -3.24
N LEU A 160 -12.87 -5.63 -3.03
CA LEU A 160 -14.13 -6.31 -2.71
C LEU A 160 -14.93 -6.79 -3.93
N ASP A 161 -14.46 -6.54 -5.15
CA ASP A 161 -15.12 -7.01 -6.36
C ASP A 161 -14.99 -8.54 -6.49
N GLY A 162 -16.10 -9.25 -6.36
CA GLY A 162 -16.17 -10.70 -6.46
C GLY A 162 -15.96 -11.24 -7.88
N ASP A 163 -16.15 -10.41 -8.91
CA ASP A 163 -15.90 -10.80 -10.30
C ASP A 163 -14.42 -10.68 -10.67
N LEU A 164 -13.64 -9.93 -9.89
CA LEU A 164 -12.20 -9.76 -10.07
C LEU A 164 -11.43 -10.84 -9.31
N PRO A 165 -10.60 -11.69 -9.93
CA PRO A 165 -9.82 -12.68 -9.20
C PRO A 165 -8.89 -12.05 -8.15
N VAL A 166 -8.99 -12.46 -6.88
CA VAL A 166 -8.18 -11.87 -5.79
C VAL A 166 -6.68 -12.06 -6.00
N GLU A 167 -6.28 -13.17 -6.62
CA GLU A 167 -4.89 -13.45 -6.96
C GLU A 167 -4.38 -12.50 -8.05
N ALA A 168 -5.24 -12.14 -9.01
CA ALA A 168 -4.91 -11.15 -10.03
C ALA A 168 -4.84 -9.74 -9.45
N TYR A 169 -5.75 -9.40 -8.53
CA TYR A 169 -5.70 -8.16 -7.77
C TYR A 169 -4.38 -8.03 -7.01
N ILE A 170 -4.01 -9.07 -6.24
CA ILE A 170 -2.75 -9.07 -5.46
C ILE A 170 -1.53 -9.04 -6.38
N ALA A 171 -1.52 -9.76 -7.49
CA ALA A 171 -0.40 -9.72 -8.42
C ALA A 171 -0.20 -8.32 -9.05
N ALA A 172 -1.29 -7.64 -9.43
CA ALA A 172 -1.23 -6.35 -10.09
C ALA A 172 -1.01 -5.18 -9.11
N LEU A 173 -1.72 -5.17 -7.99
CA LEU A 173 -1.73 -4.04 -7.05
C LEU A 173 -0.90 -4.35 -5.80
N GLY A 174 -1.01 -5.55 -5.23
CA GLY A 174 -0.18 -5.92 -4.08
C GLY A 174 1.30 -6.14 -4.40
N ALA A 175 1.64 -6.64 -5.59
CA ALA A 175 3.03 -6.98 -5.93
C ALA A 175 3.67 -5.97 -6.89
N LEU A 176 3.02 -5.68 -8.03
CA LEU A 176 3.60 -4.77 -9.01
C LEU A 176 3.58 -3.30 -8.54
N ASP A 177 2.46 -2.81 -7.98
CA ASP A 177 2.38 -1.43 -7.48
C ASP A 177 3.33 -1.19 -6.30
N ASP A 178 3.30 -2.05 -5.26
CA ASP A 178 4.22 -1.98 -4.13
C ASP A 178 5.70 -2.04 -4.57
N GLN A 179 6.02 -2.85 -5.60
CA GLN A 179 7.39 -2.92 -6.14
C GLN A 179 7.79 -1.64 -6.88
N LEU A 180 6.86 -1.01 -7.61
CA LEU A 180 7.10 0.28 -8.26
C LEU A 180 7.30 1.38 -7.21
N ASP A 181 6.49 1.39 -6.15
CA ASP A 181 6.60 2.36 -5.08
C ASP A 181 7.91 2.21 -4.30
N LEU A 182 8.29 0.97 -3.94
CA LEU A 182 9.59 0.66 -3.32
C LEU A 182 10.76 1.17 -4.17
N ASN A 183 10.77 0.88 -5.48
CA ASN A 183 11.83 1.34 -6.37
C ASN A 183 11.92 2.87 -6.42
N LEU A 184 10.78 3.55 -6.25
CA LEU A 184 10.71 4.99 -6.26
C LEU A 184 11.19 5.61 -4.94
N TYR A 185 10.89 4.98 -3.80
CA TYR A 185 11.51 5.32 -2.50
C TYR A 185 13.03 5.11 -2.53
N LEU A 186 13.49 3.98 -3.05
CA LEU A 186 14.92 3.71 -3.20
C LEU A 186 15.61 4.76 -4.08
N SER A 187 14.96 5.19 -5.16
CA SER A 187 15.46 6.27 -6.01
C SER A 187 15.57 7.60 -5.24
N HIS A 188 14.52 7.98 -4.50
CA HIS A 188 14.56 9.18 -3.65
C HIS A 188 15.67 9.09 -2.60
N LEU A 189 15.79 7.95 -1.92
CA LEU A 189 16.82 7.70 -0.91
C LEU A 189 18.23 7.81 -1.52
N GLN A 190 18.45 7.31 -2.74
CA GLN A 190 19.75 7.43 -3.41
C GLN A 190 20.10 8.87 -3.78
N GLN A 191 19.11 9.70 -4.12
CA GLN A 191 19.32 11.08 -4.57
C GLN A 191 19.20 12.12 -3.44
N ALA A 192 18.61 11.76 -2.30
CA ALA A 192 18.46 12.64 -1.16
C ALA A 192 19.83 13.00 -0.56
N LYS A 193 20.10 14.31 -0.50
CA LYS A 193 21.33 14.90 0.04
C LYS A 193 21.20 15.35 1.49
N ASP A 194 19.97 15.51 1.96
CA ASP A 194 19.68 15.91 3.33
C ASP A 194 19.51 14.67 4.20
N GLU A 195 20.23 14.62 5.31
CA GLU A 195 20.22 13.46 6.21
C GLU A 195 18.85 13.19 6.84
N ILE A 196 18.04 14.23 7.07
CA ILE A 196 16.72 14.09 7.69
C ILE A 196 15.72 13.61 6.66
N VAL A 197 15.79 14.13 5.43
CA VAL A 197 15.00 13.59 4.32
C VAL A 197 15.38 12.14 4.04
N ARG A 198 16.66 11.77 4.13
CA ARG A 198 17.09 10.37 3.98
C ARG A 198 16.57 9.47 5.09
N ALA A 199 16.57 9.93 6.34
CA ALA A 199 16.04 9.16 7.47
C ALA A 199 14.52 8.95 7.37
N ALA A 200 13.83 9.87 6.69
CA ALA A 200 12.40 9.80 6.42
C ALA A 200 12.01 8.87 5.25
N LEU A 201 12.98 8.32 4.51
CA LEU A 201 12.77 7.47 3.33
C LEU A 201 13.25 6.04 3.57
#